data_AF-A0A9X1SC45-F1
#
_entry.id   AF-A0A9X1SC45-F1
#
_cell.length_a   1.000
_cell.length_b   1.000
_cell.length_c   1.000
_cell.angle_alpha   90.00
_cell.angle_beta   90.00
_cell.angle_gamma   90.00
#
_symmetry.space_group_name_H-M   'P 1'
#
loop_
_entity.id
_entity.type
_entity.pdbx_description
1 polymer ?
#
loop_
_entity_poly.entity_id
_entity_poly.type
_entity_poly.pdbx_seq_one_letter_code
_entity_poly.pdbx_strand_id
1 'polypeptide(L)'
;MGENRWDIQVQGVRSLLHDCSGLVAECEPAKDAAQEALNALETALASCPEVADAVDRLRFDVLANDMTDILVRCNNAVQGTLESVNAYEAGDREMADNARKAASLAESSAAWNAPVPGGAGRWMVQ
;
A
#
# COMPACT_ATOMS: atom_id res chain seq x y z
N MET A 1 -0.88 29.83 -1.53
CA MET A 1 -0.14 28.72 -2.16
C MET A 1 -0.90 27.47 -1.76
N GLY A 2 -1.58 26.84 -2.71
CA GLY A 2 -2.48 25.73 -2.43
C GLY A 2 -1.69 24.52 -1.97
N GLU A 3 -2.03 23.97 -0.81
CA GLU A 3 -1.64 22.62 -0.46
C GLU A 3 -2.15 21.71 -1.57
N ASN A 4 -1.24 20.95 -2.20
CA ASN A 4 -1.60 19.91 -3.15
C ASN A 4 -2.42 18.86 -2.38
N ARG A 5 -3.74 19.03 -2.35
CA ARG A 5 -4.73 18.18 -1.66
C ARG A 5 -4.79 16.73 -2.19
N TRP A 6 -3.85 16.37 -3.05
CA TRP A 6 -3.72 15.11 -3.79
C TRP A 6 -2.38 14.40 -3.53
N ASP A 7 -1.47 15.01 -2.77
CA ASP A 7 -0.18 14.40 -2.42
C ASP A 7 -0.38 13.45 -1.23
N ILE A 8 0.14 12.22 -1.35
CA ILE A 8 0.00 11.21 -0.30
C ILE A 8 1.16 11.32 0.70
N GLN A 9 0.84 11.27 1.99
CA GLN A 9 1.87 11.17 3.03
C GLN A 9 2.42 9.74 3.09
N VAL A 10 3.35 9.41 2.20
CA VAL A 10 3.88 8.05 2.00
C VAL A 10 4.32 7.38 3.31
N GLN A 11 5.06 8.11 4.16
CA GLN A 11 5.52 7.57 5.45
C GLN A 11 4.37 7.29 6.42
N GLY A 12 3.36 8.17 6.45
CA GLY A 12 2.15 7.96 7.25
C GLY A 12 1.36 6.73 6.78
N VAL A 13 1.20 6.57 5.46
CA VAL A 13 0.52 5.39 4.89
C VAL A 13 1.30 4.11 5.18
N ARG A 14 2.63 4.11 5.04
CA ARG A 14 3.47 2.94 5.37
C ARG A 14 3.38 2.54 6.84
N SER A 15 3.39 3.51 7.76
CA SER A 15 3.20 3.24 9.18
C SER A 15 1.85 2.57 9.44
N LEU A 16 0.78 3.12 8.86
CA LEU A 16 -0.56 2.55 8.99
C LEU A 16 -0.64 1.12 8.41
N LEU A 17 -0.01 0.87 7.25
CA LEU A 17 0.03 -0.45 6.66
C LEU A 17 0.81 -1.46 7.52
N HIS A 18 1.88 -1.02 8.18
CA HIS A 18 2.61 -1.86 9.12
C HIS A 18 1.73 -2.27 10.31
N ASP A 19 1.04 -1.31 10.92
CA ASP A 19 0.12 -1.56 12.02
C ASP A 19 -1.02 -2.49 11.60
N CYS A 20 -1.65 -2.23 10.44
CA CYS A 20 -2.69 -3.11 9.89
C CYS A 20 -2.17 -4.51 9.60
N SER A 21 -0.97 -4.67 9.06
CA SER A 21 -0.37 -5.98 8.82
C SER A 21 -0.12 -6.73 10.13
N GLY A 22 0.28 -6.04 11.20
CA GLY A 22 0.42 -6.63 12.53
C GLY A 22 -0.91 -7.14 13.07
N LEU A 23 -1.96 -6.33 13.01
CA LEU A 23 -3.30 -6.72 13.46
C LEU A 23 -3.86 -7.93 12.68
N VAL A 24 -3.65 -7.97 11.36
CA VAL A 24 -4.08 -9.12 10.54
C VAL A 24 -3.31 -10.38 10.94
N ALA A 25 -2.01 -10.27 11.21
CA ALA A 25 -1.19 -11.39 11.65
C ALA A 25 -1.59 -11.93 13.04
N GLU A 26 -2.17 -11.09 13.90
CA GLU A 26 -2.71 -11.52 15.20
C GLU A 26 -4.05 -12.27 15.08
N CYS A 27 -4.82 -12.04 14.01
CA CYS A 27 -6.13 -12.67 13.83
C CYS A 27 -6.04 -14.18 13.49
N GLU A 28 -4.98 -14.63 12.82
CA GLU A 28 -4.79 -16.03 12.45
C GLU A 28 -4.58 -16.95 13.67
N PRO A 29 -3.64 -16.68 14.61
CA PRO A 29 -3.52 -17.48 15.82
C PRO A 29 -4.75 -17.37 16.74
N ALA A 30 -5.46 -16.24 16.73
CA ALA A 30 -6.71 -16.09 17.47
C ALA A 30 -7.83 -16.99 16.89
N LYS A 31 -7.90 -17.11 15.57
CA LYS A 31 -8.80 -18.04 14.88
C LYS A 31 -8.48 -19.49 15.26
N ASP A 32 -7.21 -19.88 15.24
CA ASP A 32 -6.77 -21.23 15.60
C ASP A 32 -7.12 -21.57 17.05
N ALA A 33 -6.84 -20.64 17.99
CA ALA A 33 -7.19 -20.81 19.41
C ALA A 33 -8.70 -20.95 19.63
N ALA A 34 -9.52 -20.19 18.89
CA ALA A 34 -10.97 -20.31 18.93
C ALA A 34 -11.44 -21.68 18.39
N GLN A 35 -10.81 -22.19 17.33
CA GLN A 35 -11.14 -23.50 16.76
C GLN A 35 -10.78 -24.65 17.72
N GLU A 36 -9.64 -24.55 18.42
CA GLU A 36 -9.28 -25.50 19.49
C GLU A 36 -10.29 -25.50 20.63
N ALA A 37 -10.73 -24.31 21.07
CA ALA A 37 -11.74 -24.18 22.12
C ALA A 37 -13.09 -24.80 21.72
N LEU A 38 -13.51 -24.65 20.46
CA LEU A 38 -14.74 -25.27 19.97
C LEU A 38 -14.65 -26.80 19.92
N ASN A 39 -13.52 -27.36 19.48
CA ASN A 39 -13.30 -28.81 19.49
C ASN A 39 -13.36 -29.39 20.91
N ALA A 40 -12.82 -28.66 21.90
CA ALA A 40 -12.92 -29.04 23.30
C ALA A 40 -14.37 -28.98 23.82
N LEU A 41 -15.14 -27.98 23.39
CA LEU A 41 -16.55 -27.83 23.74
C LEU A 41 -17.41 -28.97 23.18
N GLU A 42 -17.21 -29.33 21.91
CA GLU A 42 -17.91 -30.44 21.24
C GLU A 42 -17.70 -31.77 22.01
N THR A 43 -16.46 -32.02 22.45
CA THR A 43 -16.12 -33.20 23.26
C THR A 43 -16.82 -33.20 24.62
N ALA A 44 -16.88 -32.04 25.29
CA ALA A 44 -17.50 -31.90 26.61
C ALA A 44 -19.04 -31.98 26.57
N LEU A 45 -19.65 -31.68 25.43
CA LEU A 45 -21.10 -31.52 25.27
C LEU A 45 -21.74 -32.62 24.40
N ALA A 46 -21.04 -33.73 24.19
CA ALA A 46 -21.51 -34.86 23.38
C ALA A 46 -22.88 -35.44 23.82
N SER A 47 -23.36 -35.13 25.03
CA SER A 47 -24.66 -35.51 25.56
C SER A 47 -25.78 -34.48 25.33
N CYS A 48 -25.51 -33.34 24.69
CA CYS A 48 -26.45 -32.26 24.41
C CYS A 48 -26.47 -31.93 22.90
N PRO A 49 -27.34 -32.59 22.11
CA PRO A 49 -27.37 -32.47 20.65
C PRO A 49 -27.59 -31.05 20.13
N GLU A 50 -28.43 -30.26 20.80
CA GLU A 50 -28.73 -28.89 20.40
C GLU A 50 -27.52 -27.95 20.56
N VAL A 51 -26.69 -28.21 21.57
CA VAL A 51 -25.49 -27.42 21.80
C VAL A 51 -24.38 -27.85 20.85
N ALA A 52 -24.28 -29.16 20.53
CA ALA A 52 -23.38 -29.65 19.51
C ALA A 52 -23.68 -29.03 18.12
N ASP A 53 -24.96 -28.98 17.70
CA ASP A 53 -25.37 -28.33 16.43
C ASP A 53 -25.02 -26.83 16.39
N ALA A 54 -25.20 -26.13 17.52
CA ALA A 54 -24.83 -24.72 17.64
C ALA A 54 -23.30 -24.50 17.54
N VAL A 55 -22.50 -25.38 18.16
CA VAL A 55 -21.04 -25.35 18.09
C VAL A 55 -20.55 -25.65 16.68
N ASP A 56 -21.18 -26.61 15.98
CA ASP A 56 -20.85 -26.93 14.59
C ASP A 56 -21.11 -25.75 13.64
N ARG A 57 -22.26 -25.08 13.76
CA ARG A 57 -22.54 -23.85 13.00
C ARG A 57 -21.50 -22.78 13.27
N LEU A 58 -21.15 -22.55 14.54
CA LEU A 58 -20.14 -21.55 14.90
C LEU A 58 -18.77 -21.89 14.31
N ARG A 59 -18.40 -23.17 14.26
CA ARG A 59 -17.15 -23.64 13.66
C ARG A 59 -17.11 -23.41 12.16
N PHE A 60 -18.14 -23.87 11.43
CA PHE A 60 -18.10 -23.87 9.97
C PHE A 60 -18.54 -22.55 9.36
N ASP A 61 -19.66 -21.98 9.81
CA ASP A 61 -20.22 -20.78 9.18
C ASP A 61 -19.40 -19.54 9.57
N VAL A 62 -19.06 -19.40 10.85
CA VAL A 62 -18.41 -18.18 11.36
C VAL A 62 -16.89 -18.28 11.30
N LEU A 63 -16.30 -19.32 11.91
CA LEU A 63 -14.84 -19.43 12.02
C LEU A 63 -14.17 -19.89 10.73
N ALA A 64 -14.71 -20.87 10.03
CA ALA A 64 -14.08 -21.36 8.81
C ALA A 64 -14.34 -20.42 7.62
N ASN A 65 -15.60 -20.01 7.40
CA ASN A 65 -15.95 -19.20 6.22
C ASN A 65 -15.73 -17.71 6.46
N ASP A 66 -16.47 -17.09 7.39
CA ASP A 66 -16.46 -15.62 7.54
C ASP A 66 -15.07 -15.08 7.94
N MET A 67 -14.39 -15.72 8.90
CA MET A 67 -13.06 -15.27 9.33
C MET A 67 -11.99 -15.43 8.25
N THR A 68 -12.06 -16.49 7.43
CA THR A 68 -11.13 -16.65 6.29
C THR A 68 -11.38 -15.54 5.25
N ASP A 69 -12.64 -15.25 4.95
CA ASP A 69 -13.03 -14.17 4.04
C ASP A 69 -12.52 -12.81 4.52
N ILE A 70 -12.68 -12.52 5.82
CA ILE A 70 -12.19 -11.29 6.44
C ILE A 70 -10.67 -11.18 6.33
N LEU A 71 -9.94 -12.23 6.72
CA LEU A 71 -8.47 -12.27 6.65
C LEU A 71 -7.97 -12.03 5.23
N VAL A 72 -8.57 -12.70 4.24
CA VAL A 72 -8.22 -12.53 2.83
C VAL A 72 -8.47 -11.11 2.36
N ARG A 73 -9.64 -10.52 2.67
CA ARG A 73 -9.96 -9.14 2.29
C ARG A 73 -9.01 -8.13 2.93
N CYS A 74 -8.67 -8.31 4.21
CA CYS A 74 -7.72 -7.46 4.90
C CYS A 74 -6.32 -7.57 4.30
N ASN A 75 -5.84 -8.78 4.02
CA ASN A 75 -4.54 -8.98 3.38
C ASN A 75 -4.50 -8.34 1.98
N ASN A 76 -5.53 -8.55 1.17
CA ASN A 76 -5.62 -7.94 -0.17
C ASN A 76 -5.63 -6.41 -0.10
N ALA A 77 -6.32 -5.82 0.88
CA ALA A 77 -6.34 -4.38 1.08
C ALA A 77 -4.96 -3.83 1.47
N VAL A 78 -4.26 -4.49 2.39
CA VAL A 78 -2.90 -4.10 2.81
C VAL A 78 -1.93 -4.20 1.63
N GLN A 79 -1.91 -5.33 0.92
CA GLN A 79 -1.02 -5.55 -0.22
C GLN A 79 -1.31 -4.58 -1.37
N GLY A 80 -2.57 -4.44 -1.77
CA GLY A 80 -2.94 -3.54 -2.88
C GLY A 80 -2.65 -2.06 -2.57
N THR A 81 -2.79 -1.65 -1.32
CA THR A 81 -2.41 -0.30 -0.90
C THR A 81 -0.89 -0.12 -0.92
N LEU A 82 -0.13 -1.11 -0.45
CA LEU A 82 1.34 -1.09 -0.50
C LEU A 82 1.86 -1.00 -1.93
N GLU A 83 1.30 -1.78 -2.86
CA GLU A 83 1.62 -1.70 -4.29
C GLU A 83 1.35 -0.31 -4.86
N SER A 84 0.20 0.28 -4.52
CA SER A 84 -0.18 1.63 -4.96
C SER A 84 0.78 2.70 -4.44
N VAL A 85 1.20 2.63 -3.17
CA VAL A 85 2.18 3.55 -2.57
C VAL A 85 3.55 3.41 -3.22
N ASN A 86 3.98 2.18 -3.50
CA ASN A 86 5.26 1.95 -4.18
C ASN A 86 5.24 2.47 -5.62
N ALA A 87 4.12 2.32 -6.33
CA ALA A 87 3.93 2.88 -7.66
C ALA A 87 3.95 4.41 -7.66
N TYR A 88 3.34 5.04 -6.64
CA TYR A 88 3.38 6.48 -6.44
C TYR A 88 4.83 6.99 -6.28
N GLU A 89 5.61 6.41 -5.36
CA GLU A 89 7.02 6.80 -5.18
C GLU A 89 7.87 6.57 -6.44
N ALA A 90 7.61 5.49 -7.17
CA ALA A 90 8.32 5.21 -8.42
C ALA A 90 8.02 6.29 -9.47
N GLY A 91 6.75 6.69 -9.61
CA GLY A 91 6.34 7.79 -10.47
C GLY A 91 6.99 9.12 -10.09
N ASP A 92 7.04 9.45 -8.79
CA ASP A 92 7.69 10.68 -8.30
C ASP A 92 9.19 10.72 -8.65
N ARG A 93 9.89 9.58 -8.49
CA ARG A 93 11.30 9.49 -8.87
C ARG A 93 11.49 9.67 -10.37
N GLU A 94 10.64 9.04 -11.19
CA GLU A 94 10.71 9.17 -12.65
C GLU A 94 10.45 10.62 -13.09
N MET A 95 9.45 11.30 -12.51
CA MET A 95 9.17 12.70 -12.79
C MET A 95 10.33 13.61 -12.36
N ALA A 96 10.91 13.38 -11.19
CA ALA A 96 12.06 14.14 -10.71
C ALA A 96 13.28 13.98 -11.64
N ASP A 97 13.55 12.76 -12.10
CA ASP A 97 14.67 12.49 -13.02
C ASP A 97 14.42 13.09 -14.41
N ASN A 98 13.20 13.05 -14.93
CA ASN A 98 12.84 13.69 -16.18
C ASN A 98 12.94 15.21 -16.08
N ALA A 99 12.51 15.81 -14.96
CA ALA A 99 12.67 17.24 -14.70
C ALA A 99 14.14 17.65 -14.63
N ARG A 100 15.00 16.85 -13.97
CA ARG A 100 16.46 17.08 -13.93
C ARG A 100 17.09 17.01 -15.32
N LYS A 101 16.74 16.00 -16.11
CA LYS A 101 17.21 15.87 -17.50
C LYS A 101 16.78 17.08 -18.33
N ALA A 102 15.51 17.48 -18.26
CA ALA A 102 15.01 18.66 -18.96
C ALA A 102 15.73 19.94 -18.55
N ALA A 103 15.98 20.14 -17.24
CA ALA A 103 16.73 21.29 -16.74
C ALA A 103 18.18 21.30 -17.27
N SER A 104 18.86 20.15 -17.26
CA SER A 104 20.24 20.05 -17.78
C SER A 104 20.33 20.36 -19.29
N LEU A 105 19.33 19.95 -20.07
CA LEU A 105 19.25 20.25 -21.50
C LEU A 105 18.98 21.75 -21.73
N ALA A 106 18.11 22.37 -20.93
CA ALA A 106 17.83 23.80 -20.99
C ALA A 106 19.06 24.66 -20.63
N GLU A 107 19.81 24.28 -19.60
CA GLU A 107 21.08 24.95 -19.24
C GLU A 107 22.12 24.83 -20.37
N SER A 108 22.22 23.66 -21.02
CA SER A 108 23.11 23.50 -22.18
C SER A 108 22.70 24.39 -23.35
N SER A 109 21.39 24.54 -23.62
CA SER A 109 20.85 25.41 -24.67
C SER A 109 21.09 26.89 -24.36
N ALA A 110 21.02 27.29 -23.09
CA ALA A 110 21.35 28.64 -22.66
C ALA A 110 22.85 28.97 -22.83
N ALA A 111 23.73 27.98 -22.64
CA ALA A 111 25.17 28.14 -22.85
C ALA A 111 25.54 28.38 -24.34
N TRP A 112 24.79 27.79 -25.28
CA TRP A 112 24.96 28.07 -26.72
C TRP A 112 24.44 29.44 -27.16
N ASN A 113 23.51 30.03 -26.40
CA ASN A 113 22.92 31.35 -26.67
C ASN A 113 23.53 32.48 -25.83
N ALA A 114 24.57 32.19 -25.03
CA ALA A 114 25.26 33.22 -24.27
C ALA A 114 26.01 34.18 -25.22
N PRO A 115 25.80 35.50 -25.14
CA PRO A 115 26.56 36.45 -25.95
C PRO A 115 28.03 36.34 -25.58
N VAL A 116 28.86 35.95 -26.54
CA VAL A 116 30.32 35.87 -26.37
C VAL A 116 30.82 37.25 -25.92
N PRO A 117 31.47 37.39 -24.75
CA PRO A 117 31.99 38.67 -24.32
C PRO A 117 33.16 39.04 -25.24
N GLY A 118 32.94 39.95 -26.17
CA GLY A 118 33.96 40.50 -27.07
C GLY A 118 33.82 40.19 -28.56
N GLY A 119 32.75 39.53 -29.01
CA GLY A 119 32.54 39.24 -30.44
C GLY A 119 31.83 40.35 -31.20
N ALA A 120 32.56 41.32 -31.73
CA ALA A 120 32.04 42.24 -32.75
C ALA A 120 31.70 41.47 -34.04
N GLY A 121 30.46 41.01 -34.18
CA GLY A 121 29.95 40.31 -35.35
C GLY A 121 28.78 41.06 -35.98
N ARG A 122 29.10 42.07 -36.77
CA ARG A 122 28.16 42.86 -37.57
C ARG A 122 27.45 41.95 -38.59
N TRP A 123 26.16 41.72 -38.40
CA TRP A 123 25.30 41.08 -39.41
C TRP A 123 25.21 42.00 -40.64
N MET A 124 25.94 41.69 -41.70
CA MET A 124 25.68 42.25 -43.03
C MET A 124 24.75 41.30 -43.77
N VAL A 125 23.51 41.77 -43.93
CA VAL A 125 22.54 41.22 -44.89
C VAL A 125 23.00 41.64 -46.28
N GLN A 126 23.23 40.67 -47.16
CA GLN A 126 23.14 40.82 -48.62
C GLN A 126 22.37 39.63 -49.18
#